data_AF-A0A7G7BMH7-F1
#
_entry.id   AF-A0A7G7BMH7-F1
#
_cell.length_a   1.000
_cell.length_b   1.000
_cell.length_c   1.000
_cell.angle_alpha   90.00
_cell.angle_beta   90.00
_cell.angle_gamma   90.00
#
_symmetry.space_group_name_H-M   'P 1'
#
loop_
_entity.id
_entity.type
_entity.pdbx_description
1 polymer ?
#
loop_
_entity_poly.entity_id
_entity_poly.type
_entity_poly.pdbx_seq_one_letter_code
_entity_poly.pdbx_strand_id
1 'polypeptide(L)'
;MALPGGGPSPRGRSSPATRSSAIGLGAAAARTGVDRAGGPQLPRPGPQHSQRVDRPPLRPPGPVTAGGAVTIPSPGPRAYPQALVLDLFGTLVDAPTRAQRLQAAETIAAATAVPAAVIEQAYIDSWAERHDGRLPTLDSLSEHLWQRCGEGTPTPHDLCTVLLRLATARLSASPDVVAVLRTLRERGLRIAVLSDASADIAEAWQGSALSESVDVAVFSCRAGAVKPHISLYRAVTGQLGVAPQDTMYCGDGGGDELRGATAAGLTAVRVERRGGPSTIAFGDRPWHGPSISGVEQLPAFMLASRAPRRPKEGDV
;
A
#
# COMPACT_ATOMS: atom_id res chain seq x y z
N MET A 1 53.70 30.58 56.67
CA MET A 1 55.16 30.33 56.77
C MET A 1 55.54 29.41 55.60
N ALA A 2 56.46 29.87 54.75
CA ALA A 2 57.26 29.14 53.75
C ALA A 2 56.59 28.27 52.64
N LEU A 3 56.61 28.82 51.41
CA LEU A 3 57.06 28.12 50.18
C LEU A 3 58.63 28.13 50.16
N PRO A 4 59.43 27.58 49.20
CA PRO A 4 59.14 27.23 47.78
C PRO A 4 60.00 26.10 47.11
N GLY A 5 59.86 25.98 45.77
CA GLY A 5 60.91 25.61 44.79
C GLY A 5 60.74 24.24 44.12
N GLY A 6 60.78 24.03 42.79
CA GLY A 6 60.97 24.81 41.56
C GLY A 6 61.03 23.78 40.40
N GLY A 7 60.18 23.84 39.35
CA GLY A 7 60.49 24.30 37.97
C GLY A 7 61.24 23.25 37.08
N PRO A 8 61.21 23.26 35.72
CA PRO A 8 60.30 23.86 34.74
C PRO A 8 59.81 22.88 33.61
N SER A 9 58.97 23.42 32.70
CA SER A 9 58.31 22.91 31.45
C SER A 9 59.28 22.44 30.30
N PRO A 10 58.89 22.15 29.01
CA PRO A 10 57.58 21.95 28.32
C PRO A 10 57.56 20.83 27.22
N ARG A 11 56.50 20.81 26.36
CA ARG A 11 56.32 20.18 25.01
C ARG A 11 55.73 18.76 25.02
N GLY A 12 54.75 18.36 24.20
CA GLY A 12 53.99 18.95 23.10
C GLY A 12 53.08 17.86 22.49
N ARG A 13 52.05 18.28 21.73
CA ARG A 13 51.38 17.65 20.53
C ARG A 13 51.37 16.10 20.44
N SER A 14 50.31 15.37 20.09
CA SER A 14 49.19 15.58 19.15
C SER A 14 48.37 14.28 19.05
N SER A 15 47.13 14.37 18.58
CA SER A 15 46.30 13.24 18.10
C SER A 15 46.99 12.34 17.06
N PRO A 16 46.46 11.12 16.87
CA PRO A 16 45.99 10.69 15.54
C PRO A 16 44.59 10.03 15.66
N ALA A 17 43.62 10.36 14.80
CA ALA A 17 43.48 10.03 13.38
C ALA A 17 42.91 8.62 13.13
N THR A 18 41.71 8.66 12.54
CA THR A 18 40.94 7.61 11.89
C THR A 18 41.75 6.82 10.86
N ARG A 19 41.51 5.50 10.77
CA ARG A 19 41.78 4.72 9.57
C ARG A 19 40.59 3.86 9.18
N SER A 20 40.22 4.08 7.93
CA SER A 20 39.37 3.29 7.06
C SER A 20 39.98 1.90 6.82
N SER A 21 39.14 0.89 6.64
CA SER A 21 39.54 -0.35 5.95
C SER A 21 38.34 -0.93 5.20
N ALA A 22 38.46 -0.84 3.89
CA ALA A 22 37.66 -1.55 2.91
C ALA A 22 38.04 -3.04 2.90
N ILE A 23 37.04 -3.90 2.72
CA ILE A 23 37.16 -5.30 2.31
C ILE A 23 36.03 -5.43 1.26
N GLY A 24 36.23 -5.78 0.00
CA GLY A 24 37.26 -6.60 -0.63
C GLY A 24 36.51 -7.59 -1.52
N LEU A 25 36.07 -7.15 -2.70
CA LEU A 25 35.47 -8.00 -3.73
C LEU A 25 36.53 -8.99 -4.23
N GLY A 26 36.29 -10.29 -4.01
CA GLY A 26 37.09 -11.38 -4.54
C GLY A 26 36.23 -12.31 -5.38
N ALA A 27 36.34 -12.18 -6.70
CA ALA A 27 35.83 -13.14 -7.67
C ALA A 27 36.76 -14.36 -7.72
N ALA A 28 36.19 -15.56 -7.75
CA ALA A 28 36.89 -16.77 -8.18
C ALA A 28 35.94 -17.65 -9.00
N ALA A 29 36.17 -17.65 -10.31
CA ALA A 29 35.60 -18.60 -11.25
C ALA A 29 36.38 -19.92 -11.18
N ALA A 30 35.67 -21.03 -11.01
CA ALA A 30 36.19 -22.37 -11.26
C ALA A 30 35.30 -23.04 -12.31
N ARG A 31 35.90 -23.27 -13.48
CA ARG A 31 35.33 -24.07 -14.57
C ARG A 31 35.62 -25.53 -14.26
N THR A 32 34.61 -26.38 -14.29
CA THR A 32 34.78 -27.80 -14.60
C THR A 32 33.66 -28.18 -15.57
N GLY A 33 34.06 -28.67 -16.74
CA GLY A 33 33.16 -29.23 -17.74
C GLY A 33 32.94 -30.71 -17.43
N VAL A 34 31.70 -31.16 -17.61
CA VAL A 34 31.38 -32.56 -17.89
C VAL A 34 30.28 -32.58 -18.94
N ASP A 35 30.47 -33.53 -19.86
CA ASP A 35 29.80 -33.73 -21.13
C ASP A 35 28.30 -34.02 -21.11
N ARG A 36 27.73 -33.77 -22.29
CA ARG A 36 26.36 -34.00 -22.77
C ARG A 36 25.86 -35.45 -22.58
N ALA A 37 24.61 -35.59 -22.15
CA ALA A 37 23.69 -36.62 -22.66
C ALA A 37 22.21 -36.26 -22.41
N GLY A 38 21.42 -36.19 -23.49
CA GLY A 38 20.01 -36.63 -23.53
C GLY A 38 18.93 -35.79 -22.81
N GLY A 39 18.54 -34.64 -23.37
CA GLY A 39 17.23 -34.03 -23.07
C GLY A 39 16.13 -34.60 -23.96
N PRO A 40 14.89 -34.82 -23.47
CA PRO A 40 13.78 -35.32 -24.27
C PRO A 40 13.32 -34.27 -25.29
N GLN A 41 13.28 -34.68 -26.56
CA GLN A 41 12.82 -33.89 -27.71
C GLN A 41 11.32 -33.57 -27.60
N LEU A 42 10.97 -32.29 -27.52
CA LEU A 42 9.60 -31.82 -27.72
C LEU A 42 9.18 -31.99 -29.19
N PRO A 43 7.95 -32.43 -29.48
CA PRO A 43 7.50 -32.65 -30.86
C PRO A 43 7.36 -31.32 -31.62
N ARG A 44 7.78 -31.34 -32.89
CA ARG A 44 7.64 -30.22 -33.83
C ARG A 44 6.15 -29.96 -34.13
N PRO A 45 5.69 -28.69 -34.16
CA PRO A 45 4.33 -28.39 -34.60
C PRO A 45 4.18 -28.66 -36.11
N GLY A 46 3.12 -29.38 -36.47
CA GLY A 46 2.73 -29.64 -37.86
C GLY A 46 2.23 -28.37 -38.59
N PRO A 47 2.09 -28.43 -39.92
CA PRO A 47 1.72 -27.26 -40.72
C PRO A 47 0.27 -26.84 -40.44
N GLN A 48 0.07 -25.57 -40.10
CA GLN A 48 -1.25 -24.98 -39.91
C GLN A 48 -1.93 -24.77 -41.26
N HIS A 49 -3.03 -25.48 -41.51
CA HIS A 49 -3.95 -25.18 -42.61
C HIS A 49 -4.71 -23.90 -42.30
N SER A 50 -4.31 -22.79 -42.91
CA SER A 50 -5.10 -21.56 -42.97
C SER A 50 -6.29 -21.76 -43.91
N GLN A 51 -7.50 -21.94 -43.39
CA GLN A 51 -8.71 -21.80 -44.18
C GLN A 51 -8.99 -20.30 -44.39
N ARG A 52 -8.78 -19.83 -45.62
CA ARG A 52 -9.25 -18.52 -46.08
C ARG A 52 -10.77 -18.59 -46.24
N VAL A 53 -11.49 -17.74 -45.51
CA VAL A 53 -12.90 -17.49 -45.75
C VAL A 53 -12.98 -16.23 -46.62
N ASP A 54 -13.48 -16.38 -47.86
CA ASP A 54 -13.68 -15.27 -48.79
C ASP A 54 -14.75 -14.31 -48.26
N ARG A 55 -14.37 -13.04 -48.06
CA ARG A 55 -15.26 -11.94 -47.68
C ARG A 55 -15.60 -11.11 -48.92
N PRO A 56 -16.87 -10.78 -49.19
CA PRO A 56 -17.24 -9.93 -50.32
C PRO A 56 -16.76 -8.48 -50.12
N PRO A 57 -16.52 -7.72 -51.21
CA PRO A 57 -15.89 -6.40 -51.13
C PRO A 57 -16.82 -5.37 -50.46
N LEU A 58 -16.28 -4.67 -49.46
CA LEU A 58 -16.93 -3.54 -48.78
C LEU A 58 -17.00 -2.33 -49.74
N ARG A 59 -18.21 -1.80 -49.92
CA ARG A 59 -18.45 -0.50 -50.58
C ARG A 59 -17.75 0.63 -49.79
N PRO A 60 -17.20 1.66 -50.47
CA PRO A 60 -16.67 2.82 -49.77
C PRO A 60 -17.82 3.61 -49.10
N PRO A 61 -17.65 4.08 -47.85
CA PRO A 61 -18.65 4.94 -47.23
C PRO A 61 -18.65 6.31 -47.90
N GLY A 62 -19.84 6.83 -48.17
CA GLY A 62 -20.05 8.20 -48.65
C GLY A 62 -19.67 9.25 -47.60
N PRO A 63 -19.63 10.55 -47.97
CA PRO A 63 -19.16 11.61 -47.09
C PRO A 63 -20.10 11.76 -45.89
N VAL A 64 -19.55 11.53 -44.70
CA VAL A 64 -20.18 11.82 -43.41
C VAL A 64 -20.17 13.33 -43.19
N THR A 65 -21.35 13.94 -43.23
CA THR A 65 -21.58 15.30 -42.73
C THR A 65 -21.31 15.35 -41.23
N ALA A 66 -20.50 16.32 -40.80
CA ALA A 66 -20.17 16.58 -39.41
C ALA A 66 -21.44 16.83 -38.58
N GLY A 67 -21.87 15.79 -37.84
CA GLY A 67 -22.90 15.88 -36.82
C GLY A 67 -22.33 16.54 -35.56
N GLY A 68 -23.04 17.56 -35.06
CA GLY A 68 -22.61 18.39 -33.95
C GLY A 68 -22.19 17.63 -32.71
N ALA A 69 -21.18 18.16 -32.02
CA ALA A 69 -20.75 17.70 -30.72
C ALA A 69 -21.96 17.70 -29.76
N VAL A 70 -22.39 16.52 -29.34
CA VAL A 70 -23.28 16.38 -28.19
C VAL A 70 -22.43 16.72 -26.96
N THR A 71 -22.46 17.97 -26.55
CA THR A 71 -21.94 18.39 -25.25
C THR A 71 -22.86 17.80 -24.18
N ILE A 72 -22.45 16.69 -23.57
CA ILE A 72 -23.05 16.29 -22.30
C ILE A 72 -22.65 17.37 -21.29
N PRO A 73 -23.60 18.05 -20.62
CA PRO A 73 -23.25 19.06 -19.63
C PRO A 73 -22.41 18.39 -18.55
N SER A 74 -21.21 18.92 -18.28
CA SER A 74 -20.51 18.57 -17.04
C SER A 74 -21.43 18.96 -15.89
N PRO A 75 -21.87 18.03 -15.02
CA PRO A 75 -22.60 18.43 -13.84
C PRO A 75 -21.69 19.40 -13.07
N GLY A 76 -22.21 20.58 -12.74
CA GLY A 76 -21.52 21.51 -11.85
C GLY A 76 -21.09 20.80 -10.56
N PRO A 77 -20.18 21.38 -9.77
CA PRO A 77 -19.63 20.72 -8.59
C PRO A 77 -20.77 20.24 -7.69
N ARG A 78 -20.96 18.92 -7.62
CA ARG A 78 -22.00 18.32 -6.78
C ARG A 78 -21.63 18.59 -5.32
N ALA A 79 -22.62 18.93 -4.51
CA ALA A 79 -22.43 19.23 -3.09
C ALA A 79 -22.05 17.99 -2.24
N TYR A 80 -21.95 16.80 -2.83
CA TYR A 80 -21.75 15.54 -2.10
C TYR A 80 -20.89 14.56 -2.91
N PRO A 81 -19.90 13.89 -2.29
CA PRO A 81 -19.19 12.80 -2.94
C PRO A 81 -20.15 11.62 -3.17
N GLN A 82 -20.06 11.00 -4.34
CA GLN A 82 -20.80 9.77 -4.65
C GLN A 82 -20.07 8.53 -4.14
N ALA A 83 -18.77 8.65 -3.92
CA ALA A 83 -17.95 7.59 -3.36
C ALA A 83 -16.98 8.06 -2.28
N LEU A 84 -16.66 7.14 -1.39
CA LEU A 84 -15.66 7.29 -0.35
C LEU A 84 -14.59 6.21 -0.51
N VAL A 85 -13.33 6.61 -0.62
CA VAL A 85 -12.16 5.73 -0.59
C VAL A 85 -11.45 5.93 0.74
N LEU A 86 -11.28 4.85 1.49
CA LEU A 86 -10.67 4.88 2.82
C LEU A 86 -9.32 4.16 2.79
N ASP A 87 -8.34 4.75 3.44
CA ASP A 87 -7.17 3.99 3.89
C ASP A 87 -7.57 2.97 4.98
N LEU A 88 -6.70 1.97 5.22
CA LEU A 88 -6.95 0.90 6.18
C LEU A 88 -6.23 1.14 7.52
N PHE A 89 -4.90 1.06 7.54
CA PHE A 89 -4.10 1.06 8.77
C PHE A 89 -3.82 2.48 9.25
N GLY A 90 -4.26 2.79 10.47
CA GLY A 90 -4.26 4.15 11.00
C GLY A 90 -5.56 4.90 10.73
N THR A 91 -6.45 4.36 9.90
CA THR A 91 -7.70 5.00 9.47
C THR A 91 -8.94 4.21 9.90
N LEU A 92 -9.08 2.96 9.45
CA LEU A 92 -10.19 2.07 9.80
C LEU A 92 -9.84 1.10 10.92
N VAL A 93 -8.59 0.64 10.94
CA VAL A 93 -8.01 -0.17 12.02
C VAL A 93 -6.77 0.52 12.55
N ASP A 94 -6.31 0.14 13.74
CA ASP A 94 -5.12 0.74 14.32
C ASP A 94 -3.89 0.51 13.45
N ALA A 95 -3.06 1.55 13.30
CA ALA A 95 -1.73 1.38 12.74
C ALA A 95 -0.91 0.47 13.69
N PRO A 96 -0.08 -0.44 13.17
CA PRO A 96 0.73 -1.28 14.04
C PRO A 96 1.73 -0.45 14.85
N THR A 97 1.96 -0.86 16.09
CA THR A 97 3.06 -0.37 16.94
C THR A 97 4.31 -1.21 16.75
N ARG A 98 5.47 -0.72 17.23
CA ARG A 98 6.70 -1.52 17.23
C ARG A 98 6.56 -2.80 18.07
N ALA A 99 5.91 -2.71 19.23
CA ALA A 99 5.69 -3.87 20.11
C ALA A 99 4.85 -4.95 19.40
N GLN A 100 3.79 -4.57 18.68
CA GLN A 100 2.98 -5.52 17.90
C GLN A 100 3.78 -6.16 16.75
N ARG A 101 4.67 -5.41 16.09
CA ARG A 101 5.58 -5.99 15.08
C ARG A 101 6.51 -7.03 15.68
N LEU A 102 7.11 -6.74 16.84
CA LEU A 102 7.96 -7.68 17.56
C LEU A 102 7.18 -8.92 17.99
N GLN A 103 5.97 -8.76 18.52
CA GLN A 103 5.12 -9.89 18.92
C GLN A 103 4.72 -10.77 17.73
N ALA A 104 4.47 -10.16 16.56
CA ALA A 104 4.21 -10.90 15.33
C ALA A 104 5.45 -11.69 14.89
N ALA A 105 6.64 -11.08 14.96
CA ALA A 105 7.89 -11.77 14.67
C ALA A 105 8.15 -12.93 15.65
N GLU A 106 7.87 -12.76 16.95
CA GLU A 106 7.94 -13.85 17.94
C GLU A 106 6.95 -14.97 17.66
N THR A 107 5.75 -14.63 17.21
CA THR A 107 4.72 -15.62 16.84
C THR A 107 5.20 -16.47 15.66
N ILE A 108 5.77 -15.83 14.64
CA ILE A 108 6.33 -16.52 13.48
C ILE A 108 7.56 -17.32 13.91
N ALA A 109 8.44 -16.78 14.76
CA ALA A 109 9.60 -17.46 15.30
C ALA A 109 9.23 -18.74 16.06
N ALA A 110 8.19 -18.69 16.89
CA ALA A 110 7.70 -19.85 17.63
C ALA A 110 7.16 -20.95 16.70
N ALA A 111 6.54 -20.55 15.58
CA ALA A 111 6.13 -21.49 14.55
C ALA A 111 7.31 -21.99 13.71
N THR A 112 8.41 -21.22 13.65
CA THR A 112 9.49 -21.43 12.68
C THR A 112 10.84 -21.87 13.17
N ALA A 113 11.08 -21.88 14.47
CA ALA A 113 12.42 -22.06 15.04
C ALA A 113 13.48 -21.09 14.45
N VAL A 114 13.07 -20.11 13.63
CA VAL A 114 13.90 -19.01 13.14
C VAL A 114 13.89 -17.94 14.23
N PRO A 115 15.04 -17.36 14.61
CA PRO A 115 15.09 -16.29 15.59
C PRO A 115 14.19 -15.11 15.20
N ALA A 116 13.42 -14.57 16.14
CA ALA A 116 12.50 -13.45 15.90
C ALA A 116 13.21 -12.22 15.28
N ALA A 117 14.48 -11.98 15.62
CA ALA A 117 15.28 -10.93 15.02
C ALA A 117 15.51 -11.13 13.51
N VAL A 118 15.67 -12.38 13.05
CA VAL A 118 15.80 -12.70 11.62
C VAL A 118 14.46 -12.47 10.91
N ILE A 119 13.34 -12.87 11.52
CA ILE A 119 12.00 -12.60 10.99
C ILE A 119 11.74 -11.09 10.89
N GLU A 120 12.03 -10.33 11.95
CA GLU A 120 11.83 -8.88 11.97
C GLU A 120 12.65 -8.21 10.85
N GLN A 121 13.92 -8.58 10.72
CA GLN A 121 14.81 -8.05 9.68
C GLN A 121 14.29 -8.42 8.28
N ALA A 122 13.86 -9.66 8.06
CA ALA A 122 13.27 -10.09 6.80
C ALA A 122 12.03 -9.25 6.43
N TYR A 123 11.18 -8.91 7.39
CA TYR A 123 10.00 -8.05 7.16
C TYR A 123 10.35 -6.60 6.83
N ILE A 124 11.37 -6.04 7.51
CA ILE A 124 11.86 -4.68 7.28
C ILE A 124 12.47 -4.58 5.87
N ASP A 125 13.38 -5.49 5.54
CA ASP A 125 14.14 -5.43 4.29
C ASP A 125 13.32 -5.84 3.06
N SER A 126 12.18 -6.51 3.26
CA SER A 126 11.28 -6.92 2.17
C SER A 126 10.03 -6.05 2.03
N TRP A 127 9.96 -4.87 2.67
CA TRP A 127 8.74 -4.07 2.64
C TRP A 127 8.29 -3.76 1.20
N ALA A 128 9.20 -3.31 0.32
CA ALA A 128 8.83 -2.97 -1.05
C ALA A 128 8.29 -4.21 -1.80
N GLU A 129 9.01 -5.33 -1.71
CA GLU A 129 8.66 -6.63 -2.33
C GLU A 129 7.26 -7.10 -1.98
N ARG A 130 6.87 -6.93 -0.72
CA ARG A 130 5.59 -7.40 -0.21
C ARG A 130 4.41 -6.52 -0.61
N HIS A 131 4.64 -5.29 -1.05
CA HIS A 131 3.58 -4.30 -1.27
C HIS A 131 3.50 -3.81 -2.72
N ASP A 132 4.53 -3.96 -3.54
CA ASP A 132 4.60 -3.35 -4.88
C ASP A 132 4.09 -4.22 -6.04
N GLY A 133 3.54 -5.41 -5.75
CA GLY A 133 3.02 -6.33 -6.77
C GLY A 133 3.86 -7.57 -7.03
N ARG A 134 5.09 -7.63 -6.52
CA ARG A 134 5.98 -8.77 -6.78
C ARG A 134 5.59 -10.04 -6.04
N LEU A 135 4.90 -9.90 -4.91
CA LEU A 135 4.40 -11.00 -4.09
C LEU A 135 2.87 -10.89 -3.90
N PRO A 136 2.06 -11.09 -4.95
CA PRO A 136 0.63 -10.79 -4.95
C PRO A 136 -0.24 -11.85 -4.27
N THR A 137 0.31 -13.05 -4.02
CA THR A 137 -0.39 -14.17 -3.39
C THR A 137 0.26 -14.53 -2.07
N LEU A 138 -0.53 -15.12 -1.18
CA LEU A 138 -0.04 -15.62 0.10
C LEU A 138 1.10 -16.64 -0.09
N ASP A 139 0.98 -17.54 -1.07
CA ASP A 139 2.01 -18.54 -1.35
C ASP A 139 3.34 -17.87 -1.77
N SER A 140 3.28 -16.85 -2.65
CA SER A 140 4.49 -16.12 -3.04
C SER A 140 5.12 -15.37 -1.87
N LEU A 141 4.29 -14.80 -0.98
CA LEU A 141 4.73 -14.12 0.22
C LEU A 141 5.38 -15.09 1.21
N SER A 142 4.77 -16.25 1.45
CA SER A 142 5.28 -17.24 2.40
C SER A 142 6.59 -17.86 1.91
N GLU A 143 6.69 -18.20 0.63
CA GLU A 143 7.92 -18.70 0.01
C GLU A 143 9.03 -17.66 0.09
N HIS A 144 8.72 -16.38 -0.19
CA HIS A 144 9.70 -15.31 -0.08
C HIS A 144 10.26 -15.15 1.33
N LEU A 145 9.39 -15.12 2.34
CA LEU A 145 9.80 -15.00 3.73
C LEU A 145 10.59 -16.23 4.19
N TRP A 146 10.19 -17.42 3.77
CA TRP A 146 10.88 -18.66 4.07
C TRP A 146 12.33 -18.67 3.54
N GLN A 147 12.53 -18.28 2.27
CA GLN A 147 13.86 -18.16 1.65
C GLN A 147 14.72 -17.12 2.38
N ARG A 148 14.15 -15.95 2.71
CA ARG A 148 14.87 -14.88 3.44
C ARG A 148 15.28 -15.27 4.85
N CYS A 149 14.55 -16.20 5.46
CA CYS A 149 14.80 -16.67 6.82
C CYS A 149 15.75 -17.87 6.90
N GLY A 150 16.26 -18.36 5.77
CA GLY A 150 17.27 -19.42 5.72
C GLY A 150 16.73 -20.85 5.53
N GLU A 151 15.54 -21.01 4.93
CA GLU A 151 15.01 -22.30 4.43
C GLU A 151 14.95 -23.44 5.49
N GLY A 152 14.37 -23.15 6.65
CA GLY A 152 14.17 -24.12 7.75
C GLY A 152 12.77 -24.75 7.82
N THR A 153 12.51 -25.59 8.82
CA THR A 153 11.13 -25.95 9.17
C THR A 153 10.49 -24.81 9.95
N PRO A 154 9.26 -24.41 9.63
CA PRO A 154 8.26 -25.09 8.87
C PRO A 154 8.25 -24.59 7.43
N THR A 155 7.50 -25.30 6.60
CA THR A 155 7.45 -25.05 5.16
C THR A 155 6.73 -23.73 4.85
N PRO A 156 6.86 -23.19 3.62
CA PRO A 156 6.03 -22.08 3.17
C PRO A 156 4.53 -22.29 3.41
N HIS A 157 4.04 -23.52 3.29
CA HIS A 157 2.63 -23.86 3.54
C HIS A 157 2.23 -23.64 5.00
N ASP A 158 3.10 -23.99 5.95
CA ASP A 158 2.83 -23.77 7.37
C ASP A 158 2.85 -22.28 7.73
N LEU A 159 3.76 -21.52 7.08
CA LEU A 159 3.81 -20.07 7.22
C LEU A 159 2.51 -19.40 6.76
N CYS A 160 1.88 -19.88 5.69
CA CYS A 160 0.59 -19.36 5.22
C CYS A 160 -0.44 -19.27 6.36
N THR A 161 -0.54 -20.31 7.19
CA THR A 161 -1.50 -20.36 8.31
C THR A 161 -1.21 -19.30 9.38
N VAL A 162 0.07 -19.15 9.76
CA VAL A 162 0.48 -18.17 10.78
C VAL A 162 0.28 -16.74 10.27
N LEU A 163 0.64 -16.49 9.00
CA LEU A 163 0.47 -15.21 8.33
C LEU A 163 -1.00 -14.80 8.26
N LEU A 164 -1.90 -15.70 7.82
CA LEU A 164 -3.34 -15.43 7.83
C LEU A 164 -3.84 -15.11 9.23
N ARG A 165 -3.46 -15.89 10.25
CA ARG A 165 -3.93 -15.66 11.62
C ARG A 165 -3.53 -14.26 12.12
N LEU A 166 -2.29 -13.86 11.87
CA LEU A 166 -1.79 -12.53 12.23
C LEU A 166 -2.50 -11.43 11.42
N ALA A 167 -2.73 -11.64 10.12
CA ALA A 167 -3.47 -10.73 9.26
C ALA A 167 -4.92 -10.54 9.73
N THR A 168 -5.64 -11.62 10.03
CA THR A 168 -7.00 -11.59 10.58
C THR A 168 -7.06 -10.80 11.88
N ALA A 169 -6.13 -11.02 12.80
CA ALA A 169 -6.08 -10.28 14.07
C ALA A 169 -5.85 -8.77 13.87
N ARG A 170 -5.17 -8.38 12.78
CA ARG A 170 -4.90 -6.98 12.43
C ARG A 170 -6.07 -6.28 11.75
N LEU A 171 -7.04 -7.03 11.20
CA LEU A 171 -8.24 -6.48 10.55
C LEU A 171 -9.39 -6.24 11.54
N SER A 172 -9.06 -5.93 12.80
CA SER A 172 -10.02 -5.67 13.86
C SER A 172 -10.39 -4.19 13.90
N ALA A 173 -11.57 -3.86 13.36
CA ALA A 173 -12.16 -2.53 13.45
C ALA A 173 -13.11 -2.41 14.64
N SER A 174 -13.25 -1.21 15.21
CA SER A 174 -14.25 -0.98 16.26
C SER A 174 -15.67 -1.13 15.70
N PRO A 175 -16.66 -1.56 16.51
CA PRO A 175 -18.06 -1.61 16.09
C PRO A 175 -18.59 -0.27 15.57
N ASP A 176 -18.11 0.86 16.12
CA ASP A 176 -18.50 2.20 15.71
C ASP A 176 -18.04 2.54 14.29
N VAL A 177 -16.81 2.13 13.92
CA VAL A 177 -16.31 2.28 12.54
C VAL A 177 -17.21 1.51 11.58
N VAL A 178 -17.50 0.23 11.88
CA VAL A 178 -18.36 -0.61 11.03
C VAL A 178 -19.77 -0.02 10.91
N ALA A 179 -20.35 0.45 12.02
CA ALA A 179 -21.68 1.06 12.03
C ALA A 179 -21.76 2.33 11.17
N VAL A 180 -20.72 3.17 11.19
CA VAL A 180 -20.65 4.38 10.38
C VAL A 180 -20.51 4.05 8.89
N LEU A 181 -19.68 3.07 8.51
CA LEU A 181 -19.57 2.63 7.11
C LEU A 181 -20.90 2.11 6.59
N ARG A 182 -21.59 1.27 7.37
CA ARG A 182 -22.93 0.78 7.02
C ARG A 182 -23.92 1.93 6.84
N THR A 183 -23.93 2.90 7.75
CA THR A 183 -24.80 4.09 7.66
C THR A 183 -24.52 4.93 6.41
N LEU A 184 -23.25 5.10 6.03
CA LEU A 184 -22.88 5.83 4.82
C LEU A 184 -23.32 5.08 3.56
N ARG A 185 -23.18 3.76 3.55
CA ARG A 185 -23.63 2.90 2.45
C ARG A 185 -25.15 2.91 2.30
N GLU A 186 -25.90 2.85 3.40
CA GLU A 186 -27.37 2.99 3.43
C GLU A 186 -27.85 4.35 2.88
N ARG A 187 -26.99 5.39 2.96
CA ARG A 187 -27.24 6.72 2.36
C ARG A 187 -26.83 6.81 0.88
N GLY A 188 -26.42 5.71 0.27
CA GLY A 188 -26.13 5.61 -1.16
C GLY A 188 -24.69 5.94 -1.57
N LEU A 189 -23.75 6.08 -0.63
CA LEU A 189 -22.33 6.16 -1.00
C LEU A 189 -21.82 4.79 -1.42
N ARG A 190 -21.01 4.76 -2.48
CA ARG A 190 -20.14 3.61 -2.76
C ARG A 190 -18.88 3.73 -1.93
N ILE A 191 -18.52 2.66 -1.22
CA ILE A 191 -17.39 2.67 -0.29
C ILE A 191 -16.30 1.75 -0.81
N ALA A 192 -15.06 2.25 -0.85
CA ALA A 192 -13.89 1.44 -1.13
C ALA A 192 -12.82 1.56 -0.04
N VAL A 193 -12.00 0.52 0.04
CA VAL A 193 -10.70 0.56 0.71
C VAL A 193 -9.58 0.59 -0.32
N LEU A 194 -8.60 1.47 -0.12
CA LEU A 194 -7.33 1.46 -0.85
C LEU A 194 -6.19 1.42 0.17
N SER A 195 -5.38 0.36 0.16
CA SER A 195 -4.32 0.19 1.16
C SER A 195 -3.03 -0.34 0.56
N ASP A 196 -1.91 0.22 1.02
CA ASP A 196 -0.61 -0.43 0.87
C ASP A 196 -0.55 -1.61 1.84
N ALA A 197 -0.81 -2.80 1.32
CA ALA A 197 -0.94 -4.02 2.12
C ALA A 197 -0.32 -5.23 1.41
N SER A 198 0.22 -6.16 2.19
CA SER A 198 0.75 -7.43 1.73
C SER A 198 -0.34 -8.49 1.48
N ALA A 199 0.02 -9.56 0.79
CA ALA A 199 -0.93 -10.58 0.32
C ALA A 199 -1.71 -11.29 1.43
N ASP A 200 -1.12 -11.44 2.62
CA ASP A 200 -1.77 -11.97 3.82
C ASP A 200 -2.97 -11.12 4.28
N ILE A 201 -2.82 -9.80 4.27
CA ILE A 201 -3.94 -8.87 4.55
C ILE A 201 -5.02 -8.99 3.47
N ALA A 202 -4.60 -9.04 2.21
CA ALA A 202 -5.52 -9.13 1.08
C ALA A 202 -6.30 -10.47 1.06
N GLU A 203 -5.72 -11.54 1.59
CA GLU A 203 -6.35 -12.85 1.75
C GLU A 203 -7.31 -12.88 2.94
N ALA A 204 -6.90 -12.31 4.08
CA ALA A 204 -7.72 -12.25 5.29
C ALA A 204 -8.93 -11.30 5.17
N TRP A 205 -8.94 -10.40 4.18
CA TRP A 205 -9.94 -9.33 4.04
C TRP A 205 -11.39 -9.80 4.12
N GLN A 206 -11.75 -10.85 3.37
CA GLN A 206 -13.14 -11.30 3.28
C GLN A 206 -13.70 -11.80 4.62
N GLY A 207 -12.84 -12.26 5.53
CA GLY A 207 -13.24 -12.69 6.88
C GLY A 207 -13.38 -11.55 7.89
N SER A 208 -13.15 -10.29 7.51
CA SER A 208 -13.25 -9.13 8.41
C SER A 208 -14.65 -8.51 8.40
N ALA A 209 -15.08 -7.91 9.52
CA ALA A 209 -16.36 -7.19 9.58
C ALA A 209 -16.41 -5.95 8.66
N LEU A 210 -15.26 -5.46 8.21
CA LEU A 210 -15.18 -4.35 7.27
C LEU A 210 -15.62 -4.77 5.85
N SER A 211 -15.37 -6.01 5.43
CA SER A 211 -15.66 -6.46 4.06
C SER A 211 -17.14 -6.37 3.72
N GLU A 212 -18.02 -6.58 4.70
CA GLU A 212 -19.48 -6.51 4.54
C GLU A 212 -19.99 -5.07 4.27
N SER A 213 -19.21 -4.06 4.66
CA SER A 213 -19.55 -2.64 4.55
C SER A 213 -18.79 -1.90 3.43
N VAL A 214 -18.01 -2.62 2.63
CA VAL A 214 -17.14 -2.06 1.58
C VAL A 214 -17.47 -2.71 0.24
N ASP A 215 -17.72 -1.91 -0.79
CA ASP A 215 -18.09 -2.41 -2.13
C ASP A 215 -16.85 -2.83 -2.95
N VAL A 216 -15.71 -2.18 -2.74
CA VAL A 216 -14.45 -2.42 -3.47
C VAL A 216 -13.26 -2.38 -2.51
N ALA A 217 -12.35 -3.35 -2.61
CA ALA A 217 -11.07 -3.31 -1.88
C ALA A 217 -9.90 -3.44 -2.86
N VAL A 218 -9.01 -2.45 -2.86
CA VAL A 218 -7.78 -2.43 -3.66
C VAL A 218 -6.58 -2.50 -2.72
N PHE A 219 -5.78 -3.55 -2.88
CA PHE A 219 -4.55 -3.76 -2.12
C PHE A 219 -3.34 -3.66 -3.04
N SER A 220 -2.34 -2.90 -2.62
CA SER A 220 -1.13 -2.60 -3.41
C SER A 220 -0.42 -3.86 -3.92
N CYS A 221 -0.33 -4.91 -3.09
CA CYS A 221 0.28 -6.19 -3.46
C CYS A 221 -0.38 -6.86 -4.68
N ARG A 222 -1.66 -6.60 -4.95
CA ARG A 222 -2.38 -7.10 -6.13
C ARG A 222 -2.45 -6.08 -7.25
N ALA A 223 -2.37 -4.79 -6.92
CA ALA A 223 -2.50 -3.69 -7.87
C ALA A 223 -1.17 -3.29 -8.56
N GLY A 224 -0.02 -3.73 -8.05
CA GLY A 224 1.28 -3.54 -8.71
C GLY A 224 1.91 -2.17 -8.50
N ALA A 225 1.48 -1.42 -7.49
CA ALA A 225 2.03 -0.12 -7.14
C ALA A 225 1.72 0.21 -5.68
N VAL A 226 2.49 1.10 -5.07
CA VAL A 226 2.24 1.64 -3.72
C VAL A 226 1.80 3.10 -3.78
N LYS A 227 1.11 3.60 -2.76
CA LYS A 227 0.78 5.03 -2.64
C LYS A 227 2.09 5.86 -2.60
N PRO A 228 2.11 7.06 -3.20
CA PRO A 228 1.01 7.81 -3.79
C PRO A 228 0.83 7.58 -5.32
N HIS A 229 1.21 6.41 -5.85
CA HIS A 229 1.18 6.19 -7.29
C HIS A 229 -0.24 6.34 -7.88
N ILE A 230 -0.39 7.19 -8.91
CA ILE A 230 -1.69 7.60 -9.46
C ILE A 230 -2.54 6.44 -9.98
N SER A 231 -1.92 5.33 -10.41
CA SER A 231 -2.63 4.15 -10.89
C SER A 231 -3.54 3.53 -9.83
N LEU A 232 -3.18 3.61 -8.54
CA LEU A 232 -3.99 3.05 -7.46
C LEU A 232 -5.33 3.78 -7.30
N TYR A 233 -5.29 5.12 -7.32
CA TYR A 233 -6.50 5.95 -7.24
C TYR A 233 -7.39 5.78 -8.47
N ARG A 234 -6.79 5.64 -9.65
CA ARG A 234 -7.52 5.31 -10.89
C ARG A 234 -8.13 3.92 -10.85
N ALA A 235 -7.42 2.94 -10.31
CA ALA A 235 -7.92 1.57 -10.18
C ALA A 235 -9.14 1.50 -9.25
N VAL A 236 -9.06 2.12 -8.07
CA VAL A 236 -10.18 2.09 -7.11
C VAL A 236 -11.40 2.88 -7.60
N THR A 237 -11.20 4.07 -8.20
CA THR A 237 -12.32 4.85 -8.77
C THR A 237 -12.94 4.17 -9.99
N GLY A 238 -12.12 3.52 -10.82
CA GLY A 238 -12.58 2.70 -11.95
C GLY A 238 -13.45 1.51 -11.51
N GLN A 239 -13.01 0.77 -10.48
CA GLN A 239 -13.79 -0.34 -9.91
C GLN A 239 -15.08 0.14 -9.22
N LEU A 240 -15.04 1.29 -8.55
CA LEU A 240 -16.22 1.92 -7.98
C LEU A 240 -17.20 2.43 -9.05
N GLY A 241 -16.73 2.67 -10.28
CA GLY A 241 -17.53 3.30 -11.34
C GLY A 241 -17.96 4.72 -11.00
N VAL A 242 -17.13 5.46 -10.25
CA VAL A 242 -17.37 6.86 -9.84
C VAL A 242 -16.18 7.71 -10.27
N ALA A 243 -16.46 8.89 -10.82
CA ALA A 243 -15.40 9.77 -11.30
C ALA A 243 -14.55 10.31 -10.13
N PRO A 244 -13.24 10.57 -10.33
CA PRO A 244 -12.36 11.08 -9.28
C PRO A 244 -12.90 12.35 -8.60
N GLN A 245 -13.44 13.31 -9.36
CA GLN A 245 -13.99 14.55 -8.81
C GLN A 245 -15.24 14.36 -7.94
N ASP A 246 -15.93 13.22 -8.09
CA ASP A 246 -17.09 12.81 -7.28
C ASP A 246 -16.69 11.87 -6.13
N THR A 247 -15.39 11.69 -5.88
CA THR A 247 -14.85 10.76 -4.89
C THR A 247 -14.06 11.49 -3.82
N MET A 248 -14.35 11.15 -2.56
CA MET A 248 -13.57 11.61 -1.41
C MET A 248 -12.58 10.52 -0.98
N TYR A 249 -11.34 10.90 -0.70
CA TYR A 249 -10.33 10.05 -0.08
C TYR A 249 -10.15 10.44 1.38
N CYS A 250 -10.15 9.46 2.29
CA CYS A 250 -9.93 9.66 3.71
C CYS A 250 -8.84 8.73 4.22
N GLY A 251 -7.80 9.30 4.81
CA GLY A 251 -6.68 8.53 5.34
C GLY A 251 -5.83 9.33 6.32
N ASP A 252 -4.90 8.66 7.00
CA ASP A 252 -4.12 9.24 8.08
C ASP A 252 -2.96 10.15 7.61
N GLY A 253 -2.60 10.05 6.33
CA GLY A 253 -1.52 10.81 5.69
C GLY A 253 -0.25 10.01 5.41
N GLY A 254 -0.18 8.75 5.84
CA GLY A 254 0.93 7.85 5.56
C GLY A 254 1.10 7.59 4.06
N GLY A 255 2.33 7.33 3.62
CA GLY A 255 2.64 7.05 2.21
C GLY A 255 2.35 8.20 1.24
N ASP A 256 2.30 9.44 1.74
CA ASP A 256 1.95 10.65 0.97
C ASP A 256 0.56 10.56 0.28
N GLU A 257 -0.33 9.75 0.87
CA GLU A 257 -1.55 9.32 0.22
C GLU A 257 -2.56 10.44 -0.06
N LEU A 258 -2.58 11.48 0.77
CA LEU A 258 -3.49 12.62 0.62
C LEU A 258 -3.09 13.48 -0.59
N ARG A 259 -1.78 13.65 -0.81
CA ARG A 259 -1.27 14.33 -2.01
C ARG A 259 -1.51 13.47 -3.25
N GLY A 260 -1.29 12.15 -3.17
CA GLY A 260 -1.62 11.22 -4.26
C GLY A 260 -3.08 11.29 -4.68
N ALA A 261 -4.00 11.27 -3.70
CA ALA A 261 -5.43 11.40 -3.95
C ALA A 261 -5.79 12.74 -4.61
N THR A 262 -5.23 13.84 -4.10
CA THR A 262 -5.45 15.18 -4.67
C THR A 262 -4.93 15.27 -6.11
N ALA A 263 -3.74 14.73 -6.38
CA ALA A 263 -3.15 14.69 -7.72
C ALA A 263 -3.96 13.81 -8.70
N ALA A 264 -4.67 12.81 -8.19
CA ALA A 264 -5.59 11.98 -8.96
C ALA A 264 -6.98 12.61 -9.19
N GLY A 265 -7.25 13.79 -8.60
CA GLY A 265 -8.51 14.52 -8.74
C GLY A 265 -9.56 14.21 -7.69
N LEU A 266 -9.21 13.48 -6.63
CA LEU A 266 -10.09 13.19 -5.49
C LEU A 266 -10.06 14.34 -4.48
N THR A 267 -11.15 14.51 -3.74
CA THR A 267 -11.14 15.38 -2.55
C THR A 267 -10.50 14.63 -1.39
N ALA A 268 -9.35 15.07 -0.88
CA ALA A 268 -8.68 14.44 0.26
C ALA A 268 -9.06 15.07 1.60
N VAL A 269 -9.29 14.23 2.61
CA VAL A 269 -9.54 14.62 4.00
C VAL A 269 -8.63 13.78 4.89
N ARG A 270 -7.90 14.43 5.79
CA ARG A 270 -7.05 13.72 6.76
C ARG A 270 -7.90 13.19 7.90
N VAL A 271 -7.63 11.96 8.32
CA VAL A 271 -8.15 11.38 9.55
C VAL A 271 -7.02 11.35 10.59
N GLU A 272 -7.30 11.66 11.84
CA GLU A 272 -6.29 11.45 12.88
C GLU A 272 -5.95 9.96 13.03
N ARG A 273 -4.65 9.66 13.08
CA ARG A 273 -4.14 8.29 13.09
C ARG A 273 -4.60 7.53 14.34
N ARG A 274 -5.23 6.38 14.12
CA ARG A 274 -5.60 5.43 15.18
C ARG A 274 -4.44 4.53 15.60
N GLY A 275 -4.48 4.07 16.85
CA GLY A 275 -3.43 3.28 17.52
C GLY A 275 -2.51 4.08 18.45
N GLY A 276 -2.64 5.41 18.49
CA GLY A 276 -1.95 6.28 19.44
C GLY A 276 -0.52 6.70 19.04
N PRO A 277 0.22 7.39 19.93
CA PRO A 277 1.49 8.04 19.60
C PRO A 277 2.65 7.08 19.30
N SER A 278 2.51 5.81 19.69
CA SER A 278 3.53 4.77 19.50
C SER A 278 3.39 4.01 18.18
N THR A 279 2.43 4.42 17.34
CA THR A 279 2.20 3.84 16.01
C THR A 279 3.29 4.24 15.04
N ILE A 280 3.53 3.37 14.07
CA ILE A 280 4.53 3.63 13.05
C ILE A 280 3.89 4.37 11.89
N ALA A 281 4.48 5.51 11.54
CA ALA A 281 4.10 6.30 10.38
C ALA A 281 5.25 6.34 9.38
N PHE A 282 4.95 6.18 8.11
CA PHE A 282 5.94 6.26 7.04
C PHE A 282 5.51 7.33 6.03
N GLY A 283 6.43 8.22 5.67
CA GLY A 283 6.19 9.20 4.61
C GLY A 283 5.22 10.33 4.96
N ASP A 284 4.99 10.60 6.24
CA ASP A 284 4.13 11.71 6.68
C ASP A 284 4.66 13.04 6.13
N ARG A 285 3.76 13.81 5.50
CA ARG A 285 4.01 15.18 5.07
C ARG A 285 3.01 16.13 5.73
N PRO A 286 3.37 17.42 5.92
CA PRO A 286 2.41 18.41 6.38
C PRO A 286 1.16 18.44 5.50
N TRP A 287 -0.01 18.38 6.13
CA TRP A 287 -1.31 18.50 5.51
C TRP A 287 -1.98 19.80 5.94
N HIS A 288 -2.46 20.58 4.96
CA HIS A 288 -3.12 21.87 5.19
C HIS A 288 -4.59 21.87 4.77
N GLY A 289 -5.11 20.72 4.35
CA GLY A 289 -6.52 20.56 3.98
C GLY A 289 -7.41 20.18 5.17
N PRO A 290 -8.68 19.84 4.90
CA PRO A 290 -9.62 19.41 5.93
C PRO A 290 -9.10 18.20 6.70
N SER A 291 -9.39 18.16 8.00
CA SER A 291 -9.04 17.07 8.90
C SER A 291 -10.20 16.75 9.84
N ILE A 292 -10.35 15.48 10.21
CA ILE A 292 -11.32 14.97 11.19
C ILE A 292 -10.62 14.04 12.19
N SER A 293 -11.12 13.92 13.41
CA SER A 293 -10.45 13.09 14.43
C SER A 293 -10.72 11.59 14.30
N GLY A 294 -11.62 11.20 13.40
CA GLY A 294 -11.98 9.80 13.16
C GLY A 294 -13.00 9.67 12.03
N VAL A 295 -13.04 8.50 11.40
CA VAL A 295 -14.01 8.18 10.32
C VAL A 295 -15.46 8.27 10.78
N GLU A 296 -15.72 8.16 12.08
CA GLU A 296 -17.03 8.30 12.70
C GLU A 296 -17.61 9.71 12.53
N GLN A 297 -16.76 10.70 12.26
CA GLN A 297 -17.18 12.08 12.00
C GLN A 297 -17.56 12.33 10.54
N LEU A 298 -17.33 11.38 9.62
CA LEU A 298 -17.63 11.56 8.20
C LEU A 298 -19.08 11.95 7.92
N PRO A 299 -20.11 11.36 8.56
CA PRO A 299 -21.49 11.79 8.35
C PRO A 299 -21.71 13.27 8.66
N ALA A 300 -21.16 13.76 9.79
CA ALA A 300 -21.30 15.17 10.19
C ALA A 300 -20.45 16.10 9.31
N PHE A 301 -19.21 15.69 9.00
CA PHE A 301 -18.30 16.44 8.15
C PHE A 301 -18.87 16.65 6.73
N MET A 302 -19.42 15.59 6.14
CA MET A 302 -20.04 15.66 4.81
C MET A 302 -21.34 16.47 4.82
N LEU A 303 -22.05 16.58 5.94
CA LEU A 303 -23.21 17.45 6.08
C LEU A 303 -22.80 18.92 6.21
N ALA A 304 -21.80 19.24 7.03
CA ALA A 304 -21.30 20.60 7.23
C ALA A 304 -20.67 21.18 5.94
N SER A 305 -20.00 20.33 5.15
CA SER A 305 -19.42 20.69 3.85
C SER A 305 -20.47 21.05 2.78
N ARG A 306 -21.77 20.85 3.05
CA ARG A 306 -22.89 21.23 2.17
C ARG A 306 -23.24 22.71 2.23
N ALA A 307 -22.88 23.41 3.31
CA ALA A 307 -23.31 24.79 3.49
C ALA A 307 -22.70 25.67 2.37
N PRO A 308 -23.51 26.49 1.66
CA PRO A 308 -22.96 27.41 0.67
C PRO A 308 -21.91 28.27 1.34
N ARG A 309 -20.71 28.37 0.75
CA ARG A 309 -19.69 29.33 1.20
C ARG A 309 -20.37 30.70 1.23
N ARG A 310 -20.43 31.34 2.40
CA ARG A 310 -20.90 32.73 2.47
C ARG A 310 -20.10 33.55 1.45
N PRO A 311 -20.74 34.40 0.63
CA PRO A 311 -20.00 35.32 -0.22
C PRO A 311 -19.03 36.12 0.65
N LYS A 312 -17.80 36.34 0.16
CA LYS A 312 -16.87 37.25 0.81
C LYS A 312 -17.53 38.63 0.84
N GLU A 313 -17.51 39.30 1.99
CA GLU A 313 -17.91 40.72 2.07
C GLU A 313 -17.09 41.51 1.04
N GLY A 314 -17.74 41.99 -0.01
CA GLY A 314 -17.09 42.75 -1.08
C GLY A 314 -17.72 42.62 -2.47
N ASP A 315 -18.51 41.57 -2.75
CA ASP A 315 -19.23 41.44 -4.03
C ASP A 315 -20.72 41.80 -3.87
N VAL A 316 -21.02 43.10 -3.78
CA VAL A 316 -22.31 43.72 -4.13
C VAL A 316 -22.03 45.00 -4.92
#